data_AF-A0AAI9YKJ1-F1
#
_entry.id   AF-A0AAI9YKJ1-F1
#
_cell.length_a   1.000
_cell.length_b   1.000
_cell.length_c   1.000
_cell.angle_alpha   90.00
_cell.angle_beta   90.00
_cell.angle_gamma   90.00
#
_symmetry.space_group_name_H-M   'P 1'
#
loop_
_entity.id
_entity.type
_entity.pdbx_description
1 polymer ?
#
loop_
_entity_poly.entity_id
_entity_poly.type
_entity_poly.pdbx_seq_one_letter_code
_entity_poly.pdbx_strand_id
1 'polypeptide(L)'
;MQTLQTAIRALHTKYRIPHVVITSVSLASPDHPPSHLSVVGSSMSPSTGEPRLFKIVFPAIDAYFSGTGDMFAALMTVRMREAVIAASANSEEQQQLKDRESWLSGDEVDALDLPLAKAAEMVLASMHEVLTQTARGMQEVVAAAGGDALAETEEGRTKLHLLKSKSAELKLVRNLASLREPTVELRARRL
;
A
#
# COMPACT_ATOMS: atom_id res chain seq x y z
N MET A 1 11.67 -7.39 12.87
CA MET A 1 11.79 -7.84 11.46
C MET A 1 11.83 -9.36 11.31
N GLN A 2 12.65 -10.09 12.07
CA GLN A 2 12.75 -11.56 11.96
C GLN A 2 11.41 -12.31 12.04
N THR A 3 10.54 -11.98 13.00
CA THR A 3 9.24 -12.66 13.15
C THR A 3 8.35 -12.53 11.91
N LEU A 4 8.37 -11.35 11.27
CA LEU A 4 7.65 -11.08 10.03
C LEU A 4 8.20 -11.93 8.88
N GLN A 5 9.52 -11.98 8.73
CA GLN A 5 10.17 -12.79 7.70
C GLN A 5 9.88 -14.29 7.88
N THR A 6 9.88 -14.78 9.13
CA THR A 6 9.51 -16.17 9.44
C THR A 6 8.06 -16.47 9.07
N ALA A 7 7.12 -15.56 9.38
CA ALA A 7 5.72 -15.73 9.01
C ALA A 7 5.52 -15.77 7.50
N ILE A 8 6.13 -14.82 6.76
CA ILE A 8 6.06 -14.78 5.29
C ILE A 8 6.69 -16.04 4.68
N ARG A 9 7.85 -16.47 5.19
CA ARG A 9 8.50 -17.72 4.77
C ARG A 9 7.56 -18.91 4.94
N ALA A 10 6.86 -19.03 6.07
CA ALA A 10 5.89 -20.10 6.29
C ALA A 10 4.73 -20.06 5.27
N LEU A 11 4.22 -18.87 4.92
CA LEU A 11 3.19 -18.71 3.89
C LEU A 11 3.65 -19.24 2.53
N HIS A 12 4.89 -18.97 2.15
CA HIS A 12 5.44 -19.43 0.87
C HIS A 12 5.85 -20.91 0.88
N THR A 13 6.60 -21.36 1.88
CA THR A 13 7.19 -22.71 1.87
C THR A 13 6.18 -23.79 2.26
N LYS A 14 5.29 -23.52 3.22
CA LYS A 14 4.30 -24.50 3.70
C LYS A 14 2.99 -24.45 2.93
N TYR A 15 2.52 -23.24 2.60
CA TYR A 15 1.20 -23.04 1.98
C TYR A 15 1.26 -22.68 0.49
N ARG A 16 2.47 -22.52 -0.08
CA ARG A 16 2.68 -22.20 -1.50
C ARG A 16 1.93 -20.95 -1.96
N ILE A 17 1.74 -19.98 -1.07
CA ILE A 17 1.11 -18.70 -1.42
C ILE A 17 2.10 -17.92 -2.31
N PRO A 18 1.77 -17.57 -3.56
CA PRO A 18 2.75 -17.01 -4.49
C PRO A 18 3.21 -15.60 -4.12
N HIS A 19 2.25 -14.76 -3.71
CA HIS A 19 2.45 -13.35 -3.41
C HIS A 19 1.82 -13.02 -2.06
N VAL A 20 2.58 -12.32 -1.21
CA VAL A 20 2.13 -11.86 0.09
C VAL A 20 2.42 -10.38 0.20
N VAL A 21 1.44 -9.60 0.68
CA VAL A 21 1.63 -8.20 1.03
C VAL A 21 1.03 -7.95 2.40
N ILE A 22 1.84 -7.42 3.30
CA ILE A 22 1.44 -7.04 4.65
C ILE A 22 1.41 -5.53 4.71
N THR A 23 0.20 -4.99 4.90
CA THR A 23 -0.05 -3.55 4.91
C THR A 23 0.15 -2.95 6.31
N SER A 24 0.59 -1.69 6.34
CA SER A 24 0.63 -0.85 7.55
C SER A 24 1.39 -1.44 8.75
N VAL A 25 2.63 -1.86 8.51
CA VAL A 25 3.53 -2.38 9.53
C VAL A 25 4.34 -1.25 10.16
N SER A 26 4.23 -1.10 11.49
CA SER A 26 5.11 -0.26 12.30
C SER A 26 5.99 -1.16 13.16
N LEU A 27 7.17 -1.47 12.66
CA LEU A 27 8.17 -2.28 13.36
C LEU A 27 9.46 -1.48 13.41
N ALA A 28 10.07 -1.40 14.59
CA ALA A 28 11.34 -0.73 14.78
C ALA A 28 12.40 -1.27 13.80
N SER A 29 12.96 -0.38 12.98
CA SER A 29 14.15 -0.64 12.17
C SER A 29 14.97 0.64 12.06
N PRO A 30 16.31 0.55 11.88
CA PRO A 30 17.17 1.73 11.77
C PRO A 30 16.70 2.74 10.72
N ASP A 31 16.14 2.24 9.61
CA ASP A 31 15.69 3.05 8.47
C ASP A 31 14.21 3.45 8.55
N HIS A 32 13.61 3.39 9.73
CA HIS A 32 12.19 3.71 9.95
C HIS A 32 12.08 4.98 10.78
N PRO A 33 11.89 6.15 10.16
CA PRO A 33 11.74 7.38 10.90
C PRO A 33 10.49 7.32 11.81
N PRO A 34 10.45 8.12 12.89
CA PRO A 34 9.21 8.37 13.61
C PRO A 34 8.09 8.76 12.63
N SER A 35 6.84 8.43 12.98
CA SER A 35 5.65 8.73 12.17
C SER A 35 5.69 8.23 10.72
N HIS A 36 6.39 7.13 10.43
CA HIS A 36 6.29 6.42 9.16
C HIS A 36 5.60 5.06 9.33
N LEU A 37 5.03 4.56 8.24
CA LEU A 37 4.54 3.19 8.11
C LEU A 37 5.32 2.46 7.04
N SER A 38 5.21 1.14 7.03
CA SER A 38 5.78 0.33 5.97
C SER A 38 4.84 -0.73 5.43
N VAL A 39 4.95 -0.97 4.14
CA VAL A 39 4.41 -2.17 3.49
C VAL A 39 5.55 -3.13 3.27
N VAL A 40 5.33 -4.40 3.57
CA VAL A 40 6.26 -5.48 3.25
C VAL A 40 5.59 -6.40 2.25
N GLY A 41 6.24 -6.60 1.11
CA GLY A 41 5.78 -7.51 0.08
C GLY A 41 6.79 -8.64 -0.16
N SER A 42 6.30 -9.76 -0.67
CA SER A 42 7.13 -10.90 -1.01
C SER A 42 6.50 -11.72 -2.12
N SER A 43 7.33 -12.18 -3.05
CA SER A 43 6.96 -13.26 -3.98
C SER A 43 7.85 -14.46 -3.75
N MET A 44 7.30 -15.66 -3.78
CA MET A 44 8.11 -16.87 -3.63
C MET A 44 9.01 -17.10 -4.85
N SER A 45 10.17 -17.70 -4.64
CA SER A 45 10.95 -18.36 -5.68
C SER A 45 10.16 -19.58 -6.19
N PRO A 46 9.92 -19.73 -7.52
CA PRO A 46 9.31 -20.93 -8.06
C PRO A 46 9.99 -22.23 -7.64
N SER A 47 11.32 -22.29 -7.70
CA SER A 47 12.10 -23.52 -7.44
C SER A 47 12.20 -23.87 -5.95
N THR A 48 12.46 -22.88 -5.10
CA THR A 48 12.75 -23.13 -3.68
C THR A 48 11.59 -22.83 -2.74
N GLY A 49 10.65 -21.99 -3.17
CA GLY A 49 9.64 -21.40 -2.28
C GLY A 49 10.19 -20.33 -1.34
N GLU A 50 11.47 -19.96 -1.45
CA GLU A 50 12.08 -18.93 -0.61
C GLU A 50 11.48 -17.55 -0.90
N PRO A 51 11.30 -16.70 0.13
CA PRO A 51 10.70 -15.38 -0.03
C PRO A 51 11.67 -14.37 -0.66
N ARG A 52 11.22 -13.66 -1.70
CA ARG A 52 11.90 -12.46 -2.24
C ARG A 52 11.25 -11.21 -1.70
N LEU A 53 11.79 -10.73 -0.58
CA LEU A 53 11.20 -9.67 0.25
C LEU A 53 11.59 -8.28 -0.22
N PHE A 54 10.63 -7.37 -0.17
CA PHE A 54 10.86 -5.94 -0.28
C PHE A 54 10.04 -5.16 0.76
N LYS A 55 10.48 -3.95 1.08
CA LYS A 55 9.81 -3.01 1.97
C LYS A 55 9.66 -1.65 1.27
N ILE A 56 8.52 -1.01 1.45
CA ILE A 56 8.30 0.40 1.07
C ILE A 56 7.99 1.17 2.35
N VAL A 57 8.71 2.25 2.60
CA VAL A 57 8.52 3.13 3.77
C VAL A 57 7.89 4.43 3.28
N PHE A 58 6.85 4.89 3.97
CA PHE A 58 6.11 6.10 3.61
C PHE A 58 5.62 6.82 4.88
N PRO A 59 5.45 8.16 4.83
CA PRO A 59 5.01 8.93 5.98
C PRO A 59 3.58 8.54 6.38
N ALA A 60 3.37 8.35 7.68
CA ALA A 60 2.05 8.15 8.25
C ALA A 60 1.27 9.46 8.20
N ILE A 61 -0.02 9.37 7.87
CA ILE A 61 -0.93 10.51 7.93
C ILE A 61 -1.68 10.39 9.26
N ASP A 62 -1.62 11.43 10.09
CA ASP A 62 -2.29 11.49 11.39
C ASP A 62 -3.79 11.74 11.21
N ALA A 63 -4.47 10.73 10.67
CA ALA A 63 -5.90 10.71 10.50
C ALA A 63 -6.39 9.26 10.46
N TYR A 64 -7.56 9.02 11.05
CA TYR A 64 -8.26 7.75 10.90
C TYR A 64 -8.99 7.74 9.56
N PHE A 65 -8.80 6.69 8.78
CA PHE A 65 -9.48 6.48 7.51
C PHE A 65 -10.14 5.10 7.50
N SER A 66 -11.39 5.04 7.03
CA SER A 66 -12.09 3.78 6.79
C SER A 66 -11.93 3.34 5.33
N GLY A 67 -11.83 2.03 5.07
CA GLY A 67 -11.78 1.46 3.71
C GLY A 67 -10.41 1.52 3.01
N THR A 68 -9.33 1.84 3.73
CA THR A 68 -7.97 1.88 3.15
C THR A 68 -7.47 0.50 2.70
N GLY A 69 -7.86 -0.56 3.40
CA GLY A 69 -7.55 -1.94 3.03
C GLY A 69 -8.25 -2.37 1.73
N ASP A 70 -9.54 -2.03 1.58
CA ASP A 70 -10.31 -2.34 0.37
C ASP A 70 -9.75 -1.59 -0.84
N MET A 71 -9.42 -0.30 -0.65
CA MET A 71 -8.76 0.49 -1.68
C MET A 71 -7.40 -0.12 -2.06
N PHE A 72 -6.58 -0.51 -1.09
CA PHE A 72 -5.28 -1.15 -1.34
C PHE A 72 -5.45 -2.42 -2.18
N ALA A 73 -6.35 -3.32 -1.79
CA ALA A 73 -6.57 -4.60 -2.46
C ALA A 73 -7.10 -4.42 -3.89
N ALA A 74 -8.05 -3.50 -4.08
CA ALA A 74 -8.61 -3.19 -5.39
C ALA A 74 -7.55 -2.62 -6.33
N LEU A 75 -6.76 -1.64 -5.87
CA LEU A 75 -5.70 -1.04 -6.67
C LEU A 75 -4.58 -2.04 -6.96
N MET A 76 -4.17 -2.84 -5.97
CA MET A 76 -3.15 -3.87 -6.15
C MET A 76 -3.51 -4.85 -7.27
N THR A 77 -4.77 -5.26 -7.35
CA THR A 77 -5.23 -6.19 -8.40
C THR A 77 -5.00 -5.63 -9.81
N VAL A 78 -5.33 -4.35 -10.03
CA VAL A 78 -5.15 -3.69 -11.34
C VAL A 78 -3.68 -3.37 -11.60
N ARG A 79 -2.97 -2.79 -10.62
CA ARG A 79 -1.56 -2.41 -10.75
C ARG A 79 -0.64 -3.61 -10.93
N MET A 80 -0.95 -4.74 -10.29
CA MET A 80 -0.23 -6.00 -10.50
C MET A 80 -0.37 -6.45 -11.95
N ARG A 81 -1.59 -6.41 -12.51
CA ARG A 81 -1.82 -6.79 -13.90
C ARG A 81 -1.07 -5.87 -14.88
N GLU A 82 -1.08 -4.57 -14.65
CA GLU A 82 -0.32 -3.59 -15.45
C GLU A 82 1.18 -3.90 -15.41
N ALA A 83 1.74 -4.11 -14.21
CA ALA A 83 3.15 -4.43 -14.04
C ALA A 83 3.55 -5.76 -14.72
N VAL A 84 2.66 -6.77 -14.68
CA VAL A 84 2.87 -8.06 -15.36
C VAL A 84 2.85 -7.91 -16.88
N ILE A 85 1.92 -7.12 -17.43
CA ILE A 85 1.86 -6.84 -18.88
C ILE A 85 3.11 -6.08 -19.32
N ALA A 86 3.54 -5.07 -18.56
CA ALA A 86 4.75 -4.31 -18.84
C ALA A 86 6.01 -5.18 -18.80
N ALA A 87 6.13 -6.07 -17.80
CA ALA A 87 7.22 -7.03 -17.73
C ALA A 87 7.21 -7.99 -18.93
N SER A 88 6.03 -8.48 -19.33
CA SER A 88 5.87 -9.40 -20.47
C SER A 88 6.22 -8.78 -21.82
N ALA A 89 6.07 -7.46 -21.97
CA ALA A 89 6.42 -6.76 -23.21
C ALA A 89 7.93 -6.68 -23.44
N ASN A 90 8.73 -6.78 -22.37
CA ASN A 90 10.19 -6.66 -22.41
C ASN A 90 10.91 -8.03 -22.42
N SER A 91 10.18 -9.13 -22.31
CA SER A 91 10.75 -10.48 -22.25
C SER A 91 10.67 -11.17 -23.62
N GLU A 92 11.81 -11.59 -24.17
CA GLU A 92 11.88 -12.44 -25.37
C GLU A 92 11.60 -13.93 -25.08
N GLU A 93 11.16 -14.26 -23.86
CA GLU A 93 10.90 -15.63 -23.42
C GLU A 93 9.73 -16.28 -24.17
N GLN A 94 9.84 -17.60 -24.36
CA GLN A 94 8.82 -18.43 -25.03
C GLN A 94 7.47 -18.43 -24.31
N GLN A 95 7.44 -18.11 -23.01
CA GLN A 95 6.21 -18.00 -22.22
C GLN A 95 6.13 -16.67 -21.49
N GLN A 96 5.18 -15.84 -21.90
CA GLN A 96 4.97 -14.52 -21.32
C GLN A 96 4.46 -14.62 -19.88
N LEU A 97 4.93 -13.73 -18.99
CA LEU A 97 4.55 -13.73 -17.58
C LEU A 97 3.04 -13.61 -17.36
N LYS A 98 2.35 -12.87 -18.24
CA LYS A 98 0.89 -12.72 -18.24
C LYS A 98 0.13 -14.05 -18.35
N ASP A 99 0.75 -15.06 -18.97
CA ASP A 99 0.17 -16.37 -19.23
C ASP A 99 0.63 -17.42 -18.19
N ARG A 100 1.52 -17.05 -17.26
CA ARG A 100 1.97 -17.91 -16.16
C ARG A 100 0.96 -17.91 -15.02
N GLU A 101 0.78 -19.07 -14.40
CA GLU A 101 -0.06 -19.21 -13.22
C GLU A 101 0.39 -18.24 -12.11
N SER A 102 -0.58 -17.56 -11.50
CA SER A 102 -0.36 -16.57 -10.45
C SER A 102 0.57 -15.40 -10.84
N TRP A 103 0.95 -15.25 -12.11
CA TRP A 103 1.95 -14.28 -12.58
C TRP A 103 3.29 -14.35 -11.84
N LEU A 104 3.70 -15.56 -11.47
CA LEU A 104 4.91 -15.79 -10.70
C LEU A 104 6.16 -15.66 -11.57
N SER A 105 6.98 -14.63 -11.33
CA SER A 105 8.27 -14.41 -12.01
C SER A 105 9.28 -15.53 -11.72
N GLY A 106 10.17 -15.82 -12.69
CA GLY A 106 11.25 -16.80 -12.53
C GLY A 106 12.27 -16.38 -11.48
N ASP A 107 13.16 -17.30 -11.11
CA ASP A 107 14.11 -17.13 -10.01
C ASP A 107 15.17 -16.05 -10.27
N GLU A 108 15.42 -15.76 -11.55
CA GLU A 108 16.32 -14.71 -12.04
C GLU A 108 15.84 -13.29 -11.71
N VAL A 109 14.55 -13.10 -11.46
CA VAL A 109 13.98 -11.76 -11.17
C VAL A 109 14.22 -11.39 -9.71
N ASP A 110 14.92 -10.27 -9.50
CA ASP A 110 15.19 -9.73 -8.18
C ASP A 110 13.93 -9.19 -7.48
N ALA A 111 13.95 -9.18 -6.14
CA ALA A 111 12.85 -8.71 -5.30
C ALA A 111 12.31 -7.31 -5.68
N LEU A 112 13.20 -6.40 -6.11
CA LEU A 112 12.82 -5.03 -6.47
C LEU A 112 12.25 -4.90 -7.89
N ASP A 113 12.49 -5.89 -8.74
CA ASP A 113 12.05 -5.93 -10.14
C ASP A 113 10.83 -6.83 -10.35
N LEU A 114 10.34 -7.46 -9.28
CA LEU A 114 9.07 -8.16 -9.27
C LEU A 114 7.92 -7.22 -9.65
N PRO A 115 6.95 -7.68 -10.46
CA PRO A 115 5.73 -6.92 -10.72
C PRO A 115 4.98 -6.52 -9.44
N LEU A 116 5.05 -7.36 -8.40
CA LEU A 116 4.47 -7.08 -7.10
C LEU A 116 5.08 -5.83 -6.43
N ALA A 117 6.39 -5.64 -6.57
CA ALA A 117 7.08 -4.47 -6.02
C ALA A 117 6.67 -3.20 -6.78
N LYS A 118 6.73 -3.23 -8.13
CA LYS A 118 6.33 -2.09 -8.97
C LYS A 118 4.85 -1.72 -8.76
N ALA A 119 3.97 -2.72 -8.62
CA ALA A 119 2.57 -2.51 -8.31
C ALA A 119 2.38 -1.87 -6.92
N ALA A 120 3.08 -2.37 -5.90
CA ALA A 120 3.02 -1.81 -4.56
C ALA A 120 3.49 -0.34 -4.48
N GLU A 121 4.53 0.04 -5.23
CA GLU A 121 4.97 1.43 -5.37
C GLU A 121 3.84 2.32 -5.89
N MET A 122 3.20 1.92 -7.00
CA MET A 122 2.10 2.67 -7.62
C MET A 122 0.86 2.75 -6.71
N VAL A 123 0.48 1.65 -6.06
CA VAL A 123 -0.65 1.61 -5.13
C VAL A 123 -0.42 2.59 -3.98
N LEU A 124 0.77 2.55 -3.36
CA LEU A 124 1.07 3.41 -2.23
C LEU A 124 1.15 4.88 -2.64
N ALA A 125 1.68 5.18 -3.83
CA ALA A 125 1.67 6.52 -4.38
C ALA A 125 0.23 7.06 -4.52
N SER A 126 -0.65 6.28 -5.17
CA SER A 126 -2.07 6.63 -5.32
C SER A 126 -2.76 6.82 -3.97
N MET A 127 -2.56 5.89 -3.04
CA MET A 127 -3.16 5.97 -1.72
C MET A 127 -2.66 7.19 -0.94
N HIS A 128 -1.35 7.47 -0.98
CA HIS A 128 -0.78 8.58 -0.24
C HIS A 128 -1.36 9.92 -0.69
N GLU A 129 -1.54 10.12 -2.00
CA GLU A 129 -2.17 11.32 -2.54
C GLU A 129 -3.65 11.45 -2.16
N VAL A 130 -4.42 10.38 -2.31
CA VAL A 130 -5.85 10.37 -1.96
C VAL A 130 -6.05 10.64 -0.48
N LEU A 131 -5.25 10.01 0.38
CA LEU A 131 -5.34 10.18 1.83
C LEU A 131 -4.89 11.57 2.26
N THR A 132 -3.84 12.12 1.64
CA THR A 132 -3.38 13.49 1.89
C THR A 132 -4.46 14.51 1.52
N GLN A 133 -5.08 14.36 0.35
CA GLN A 133 -6.17 15.25 -0.07
C GLN A 133 -7.42 15.09 0.81
N THR A 134 -7.73 13.87 1.22
CA THR A 134 -8.85 13.59 2.15
C THR A 134 -8.59 14.22 3.53
N ALA A 135 -7.36 14.12 4.06
CA ALA A 135 -6.96 14.74 5.31
C ALA A 135 -7.06 16.28 5.27
N ARG A 136 -6.59 16.91 4.17
CA ARG A 136 -6.74 18.36 3.96
C ARG A 136 -8.21 18.78 3.97
N GLY A 137 -9.05 18.08 3.20
CA GLY A 137 -10.49 18.36 3.17
C GLY A 137 -11.17 18.17 4.54
N MET A 138 -10.73 17.18 5.33
CA MET A 138 -11.22 17.00 6.70
C MET A 138 -10.82 18.17 7.60
N GLN A 139 -9.58 18.64 7.54
CA GLN A 139 -9.11 19.79 8.31
C GLN A 139 -9.90 21.06 7.96
N GLU A 140 -10.16 21.30 6.68
CA GLU A 140 -10.96 22.43 6.19
C GLU A 140 -12.40 22.39 6.74
N VAL A 141 -13.05 21.22 6.71
CA VAL A 141 -14.43 21.05 7.23
C VAL A 141 -14.48 21.27 8.74
N VAL A 142 -13.49 20.76 9.49
CA VAL A 142 -13.42 20.94 10.94
C VAL A 142 -13.16 22.40 11.31
N ALA A 143 -12.25 23.08 10.59
CA ALA A 143 -11.98 24.49 10.80
C ALA A 143 -13.21 25.37 10.52
N ALA A 144 -13.90 25.12 9.40
CA ALA A 144 -15.12 25.85 9.03
C ALA A 144 -16.27 25.66 10.03
N ALA A 145 -16.30 24.54 10.76
CA ALA A 145 -17.28 24.27 11.80
C ALA A 145 -16.97 24.96 13.15
N GLY A 146 -15.81 25.63 13.29
CA GLY A 146 -15.38 26.22 14.56
C GLY A 146 -14.84 25.18 15.54
N GLY A 147 -14.01 24.24 15.04
CA GLY A 147 -13.54 23.05 15.76
C GLY A 147 -13.14 23.25 17.23
N ASP A 148 -12.36 24.28 17.54
CA ASP A 148 -11.91 24.56 18.91
C ASP A 148 -13.06 25.01 19.82
N ALA A 149 -13.95 25.88 19.32
CA ALA A 149 -15.13 26.33 20.06
C ALA A 149 -16.15 25.21 20.30
N LEU A 150 -16.25 24.24 19.37
CA LEU A 150 -17.06 23.05 19.55
C LEU A 150 -16.47 22.08 20.60
N ALA A 151 -15.16 22.05 20.78
CA ALA A 151 -14.52 21.10 21.70
C ALA A 151 -14.72 21.44 23.19
N GLU A 152 -15.16 22.67 23.50
CA GLU A 152 -15.34 23.18 24.87
C GLU A 152 -16.61 22.65 25.57
N THR A 153 -17.58 22.12 24.83
CA THR A 153 -18.85 21.61 25.37
C THR A 153 -19.02 20.12 25.04
N GLU A 154 -19.70 19.36 25.90
CA GLU A 154 -19.97 17.93 25.65
C GLU A 154 -20.78 17.72 24.35
N GLU A 155 -21.82 18.52 24.10
CA GLU A 155 -22.59 18.45 22.86
C GLU A 155 -21.74 18.80 21.62
N GLY A 156 -20.87 19.80 21.74
CA GLY A 156 -19.96 20.18 20.68
C GLY A 156 -18.90 19.12 20.40
N ARG A 157 -18.41 18.40 21.43
CA ARG A 157 -17.51 17.24 21.26
C ARG A 157 -18.18 16.11 20.48
N THR A 158 -19.43 15.79 20.78
CA THR A 158 -20.19 14.79 20.00
C THR A 158 -20.37 15.22 18.55
N LYS A 159 -20.73 16.48 18.31
CA LYS A 159 -20.88 17.03 16.95
C LYS A 159 -19.56 17.03 16.19
N LEU A 160 -18.46 17.41 16.84
CA LEU A 160 -17.11 17.37 16.28
C LEU A 160 -16.68 15.94 15.94
N HIS A 161 -16.97 14.98 16.81
CA HIS A 161 -16.71 13.56 16.55
C HIS A 161 -17.46 13.07 15.30
N LEU A 162 -18.76 13.35 15.19
CA LEU A 162 -19.57 12.99 14.03
C LEU A 162 -19.04 13.64 12.74
N LEU A 163 -18.64 14.92 12.80
CA LEU A 163 -18.04 15.63 11.67
C LEU A 163 -16.72 14.99 11.22
N LYS A 164 -15.83 14.65 12.16
CA LYS A 164 -14.56 13.96 11.87
C LYS A 164 -14.83 12.59 11.25
N SER A 165 -15.73 11.80 11.83
CA SER A 165 -16.08 10.47 11.32
C SER A 165 -16.66 10.51 9.90
N LYS A 166 -17.55 11.47 9.59
CA LYS A 166 -18.09 11.65 8.23
C LYS A 166 -17.03 12.14 7.24
N SER A 167 -16.10 12.95 7.71
CA SER A 167 -15.02 13.50 6.87
C SER A 167 -13.89 12.50 6.63
N ALA A 168 -13.78 11.45 7.45
CA ALA A 168 -12.83 10.35 7.30
C ALA A 168 -13.15 9.38 6.14
N GLU A 169 -14.31 9.51 5.49
CA GLU A 169 -14.64 8.76 4.28
C GLU A 169 -13.76 9.16 3.10
N LEU A 170 -13.15 8.16 2.46
CA LEU A 170 -12.27 8.35 1.30
C LEU A 170 -13.00 9.06 0.15
N LYS A 171 -12.44 10.18 -0.32
CA LYS A 171 -13.03 10.96 -1.42
C LYS A 171 -12.51 10.49 -2.78
N LEU A 172 -12.65 9.20 -3.09
CA LEU A 172 -12.08 8.56 -4.30
C LEU A 172 -12.47 9.27 -5.60
N VAL A 173 -13.76 9.55 -5.79
CA VAL A 173 -14.29 10.17 -7.03
C VAL A 173 -13.74 11.59 -7.25
N ARG A 174 -13.42 12.32 -6.17
CA ARG A 174 -12.82 13.65 -6.28
C ARG A 174 -11.32 13.59 -6.62
N ASN A 175 -10.68 12.45 -6.37
CA ASN A 175 -9.24 12.25 -6.50
C ASN A 175 -8.90 11.18 -7.57
N LEU A 176 -9.72 11.09 -8.64
CA LEU A 176 -9.53 10.09 -9.69
C LEU A 176 -8.17 10.19 -10.40
N ALA A 177 -7.64 11.40 -10.55
CA ALA A 177 -6.32 11.62 -11.14
C ALA A 177 -5.23 10.91 -10.33
N SER A 178 -5.24 11.07 -9.00
CA SER A 178 -4.31 10.39 -8.08
C SER A 178 -4.39 8.87 -8.15
N LEU A 179 -5.56 8.31 -8.48
CA LEU A 179 -5.71 6.86 -8.67
C LEU A 179 -5.11 6.37 -9.98
N ARG A 180 -5.12 7.19 -11.04
CA ARG A 180 -4.65 6.82 -12.40
C ARG A 180 -3.17 7.09 -12.60
N GLU A 181 -2.72 8.29 -12.24
CA GLU A 181 -1.39 8.81 -12.53
C GLU A 181 -0.86 9.51 -11.27
N PRO A 182 -0.51 8.76 -10.22
CA PRO A 182 0.08 9.36 -9.04
C PRO A 182 1.46 9.94 -9.37
N THR A 183 1.76 11.08 -8.78
CA THR A 183 3.01 11.85 -8.90
C THR A 183 3.99 11.60 -7.75
N VAL A 184 3.50 11.11 -6.61
CA VAL A 184 4.34 10.77 -5.46
C VAL A 184 5.21 9.57 -5.77
N GLU A 185 6.52 9.70 -5.56
CA GLU A 185 7.46 8.57 -5.71
C GLU A 185 7.72 7.88 -4.37
N LEU A 186 7.28 6.62 -4.28
CA LEU A 186 7.62 5.71 -3.19
C LEU A 186 8.33 4.50 -3.77
N ARG A 187 9.49 4.14 -3.22
CA ARG A 187 10.34 3.08 -3.77
C ARG A 187 10.50 1.90 -2.84
N ALA A 188 10.48 0.71 -3.43
CA ALA A 188 10.80 -0.53 -2.77
C ALA A 188 12.30 -0.59 -2.47
N ARG A 189 12.62 -1.14 -1.30
CA ARG A 189 13.98 -1.42 -0.84
C ARG A 189 14.05 -2.86 -0.39
N ARG A 190 15.25 -3.44 -0.48
CA ARG A 190 15.49 -4.80 0.01
C ARG A 190 15.27 -4.83 1.52
N LEU A 191 14.57 -5.85 1.99
CA LEU A 191 14.39 -6.11 3.43
C LEU A 191 15.54 -6.96 3.97
#